data_AF-A0A7U9SV77-F1
#
_entry.id   AF-A0A7U9SV77-F1
#
_cell.length_a   1.000
_cell.length_b   1.000
_cell.length_c   1.000
_cell.angle_alpha   90.00
_cell.angle_beta   90.00
_cell.angle_gamma   90.00
#
_symmetry.space_group_name_H-M   'P 1'
#
loop_
_entity.id
_entity.type
_entity.pdbx_description
1 polymer ?
#
loop_
_entity_poly.entity_id
_entity_poly.type
_entity_poly.pdbx_seq_one_letter_code
_entity_poly.pdbx_strand_id
1 'polypeptide(L)'
;MKLPSIFGTRGARDKPKDSYGGSAYSFFFGRSTSGKNVNERTAMQTTAVYSCVRILAEAVASLPIHVYRYTDTGKERVYDHPLYYLLHDEPNPEMTSFVFRETLMSHLLIWGNAYAQVIRDGSGRVLSLYPLLPDKMEVDRDGHGRLFYTYTRNTDENPNFSEYGRVRLKPEDVLHIPGLGFDGLVGYSPIAMAKNAVGMTIACEEYGASFFENGATPGGVLEHPGVLKDPAKVRESWHSVYGGSKNAGKVAVLEEGMKYQQIGIPPEEAQFLETRKFQIDEIARLYRIPPHMAG
;
A
#
# COMPACT_ATOMS: atom_id res chain seq x y z
N MET A 1 67.36 6.33 26.85
CA MET A 1 66.64 7.47 26.23
C MET A 1 65.86 6.95 25.03
N LYS A 2 64.57 6.65 25.19
CA LYS A 2 63.61 6.36 24.11
C LYS A 2 62.33 7.10 24.49
N LEU A 3 61.92 8.05 23.64
CA LEU A 3 60.80 8.95 23.88
C LEU A 3 59.46 8.20 23.87
N PRO A 4 58.50 8.55 24.76
CA PRO A 4 57.11 8.14 24.60
C PRO A 4 56.48 8.93 23.45
N SER A 5 55.82 8.23 22.53
CA SER A 5 55.05 8.83 21.43
C SER A 5 53.82 9.56 21.98
N ILE A 6 53.94 10.87 22.12
CA ILE A 6 52.90 11.83 22.48
C ILE A 6 52.15 12.22 21.20
N PHE A 7 51.45 11.30 20.53
CA PHE A 7 50.46 11.66 19.51
C PHE A 7 49.41 10.55 19.44
N GLY A 8 48.24 10.87 19.99
CA GLY A 8 47.09 9.98 20.05
C GLY A 8 46.57 9.68 18.66
N THR A 9 46.77 8.46 18.19
CA THR A 9 45.83 7.85 17.24
C THR A 9 44.56 7.55 18.03
N ARG A 10 43.60 8.46 17.96
CA ARG A 10 42.21 8.15 18.31
C ARG A 10 41.74 7.06 17.33
N GLY A 11 41.97 5.79 17.70
CA GLY A 11 41.11 4.72 17.20
C GLY A 11 39.67 5.12 17.47
N ALA A 12 38.76 4.78 16.55
CA ALA A 12 37.34 5.04 16.73
C ALA A 12 36.93 4.64 18.16
N ARG A 13 36.42 5.62 18.93
CA ARG A 13 36.08 5.42 20.36
C ARG A 13 34.95 4.43 20.55
N ASP A 14 34.23 4.11 19.49
CA ASP A 14 33.29 3.01 19.44
C ASP A 14 33.85 1.87 18.60
N LYS A 15 33.85 0.68 19.19
CA LYS A 15 33.65 -0.56 18.44
C LYS A 15 32.15 -0.77 18.43
N PRO A 16 31.39 -0.18 17.48
CA PRO A 16 29.97 -0.46 17.41
C PRO A 16 29.83 -1.98 17.28
N LYS A 17 29.09 -2.59 18.21
CA LYS A 17 28.66 -3.97 18.04
C LYS A 17 27.60 -3.91 16.95
N ASP A 18 27.92 -4.39 15.76
CA ASP A 18 26.95 -4.64 14.68
C ASP A 18 26.00 -5.75 15.15
N SER A 19 25.02 -5.35 15.95
CA SER A 19 23.91 -6.18 16.39
C SER A 19 22.67 -5.36 16.09
N TYR A 20 22.24 -5.40 14.83
CA TYR A 20 20.93 -4.92 14.47
C TYR A 20 19.92 -5.96 14.98
N GLY A 21 18.90 -5.53 15.72
CA GLY A 21 17.70 -6.36 15.87
C GLY A 21 17.13 -6.48 14.47
N GLY A 22 17.18 -7.68 13.88
CA GLY A 22 16.97 -7.93 12.45
C GLY A 22 15.78 -7.20 11.81
N SER A 23 15.64 -7.31 10.48
CA SER A 23 14.55 -6.75 9.66
C SER A 23 13.10 -7.01 10.15
N ALA A 24 12.92 -7.74 11.26
CA ALA A 24 11.69 -7.91 12.03
C ALA A 24 10.89 -6.63 12.33
N TYR A 25 11.49 -5.44 12.19
CA TYR A 25 10.81 -4.14 12.37
C TYR A 25 10.36 -3.44 11.08
N SER A 26 10.62 -4.01 9.90
CA SER A 26 10.35 -3.33 8.61
C SER A 26 8.87 -3.29 8.22
N PHE A 27 8.05 -4.20 8.78
CA PHE A 27 6.63 -4.31 8.47
C PHE A 27 5.81 -4.37 9.76
N PHE A 28 5.63 -3.25 10.47
CA PHE A 28 4.71 -3.13 11.61
C PHE A 28 3.22 -3.21 11.20
N PHE A 29 2.87 -4.13 10.29
CA PHE A 29 1.51 -4.52 9.99
C PHE A 29 0.84 -5.12 11.23
N GLY A 30 -0.49 -5.20 11.19
CA GLY A 30 -1.28 -5.80 12.25
C GLY A 30 -2.47 -4.94 12.65
N ARG A 31 -2.91 -5.10 13.89
CA ARG A 31 -4.14 -4.47 14.37
C ARG A 31 -3.94 -2.96 14.57
N SER A 32 -4.84 -2.18 13.98
CA SER A 32 -4.95 -0.74 14.16
C SER A 32 -5.73 -0.39 15.44
N THR A 33 -5.71 0.87 15.85
CA THR A 33 -6.49 1.37 17.00
C THR A 33 -8.00 1.27 16.81
N SER A 34 -8.49 1.25 15.55
CA SER A 34 -9.90 0.98 15.23
C SER A 34 -10.29 -0.50 15.39
N GLY A 35 -9.32 -1.36 15.69
CA GLY A 35 -9.52 -2.80 15.80
C GLY A 35 -9.42 -3.57 14.47
N LYS A 36 -9.29 -2.87 13.33
CA LYS A 36 -9.09 -3.49 12.00
C LYS A 36 -7.67 -3.98 11.78
N ASN A 37 -7.54 -5.11 11.08
CA ASN A 37 -6.24 -5.65 10.68
C ASN A 37 -5.77 -4.99 9.39
N VAL A 38 -4.60 -4.36 9.44
CA VAL A 38 -3.98 -3.68 8.30
C VAL A 38 -2.75 -4.45 7.85
N ASN A 39 -2.77 -4.88 6.60
CA ASN A 39 -1.66 -5.48 5.87
C ASN A 39 -1.68 -4.99 4.41
N GLU A 40 -0.77 -5.48 3.58
CA GLU A 40 -0.67 -5.11 2.17
C GLU A 40 -1.98 -5.35 1.40
N ARG A 41 -2.67 -6.46 1.66
CA ARG A 41 -3.91 -6.82 0.97
C ARG A 41 -5.08 -5.96 1.43
N THR A 42 -5.29 -5.84 2.73
CA THR A 42 -6.42 -5.06 3.26
C THR A 42 -6.25 -3.57 2.99
N ALA A 43 -5.02 -3.05 3.01
CA ALA A 43 -4.75 -1.68 2.61
C ALA A 43 -5.05 -1.45 1.12
N MET A 44 -4.62 -2.34 0.22
CA MET A 44 -4.90 -2.22 -1.22
C MET A 44 -6.38 -2.42 -1.58
N GLN A 45 -7.20 -2.98 -0.67
CA GLN A 45 -8.65 -3.02 -0.83
C GLN A 45 -9.32 -1.67 -0.54
N THR A 46 -8.65 -0.77 0.19
CA THR A 46 -9.12 0.61 0.36
C THR A 46 -8.89 1.39 -0.93
N THR A 47 -9.97 1.89 -1.53
CA THR A 47 -9.93 2.58 -2.83
C THR A 47 -8.97 3.76 -2.86
N ALA A 48 -8.93 4.57 -1.80
CA ALA A 48 -8.01 5.71 -1.69
C ALA A 48 -6.52 5.27 -1.72
N VAL A 49 -6.18 4.17 -1.04
CA VAL A 49 -4.82 3.62 -1.05
C VAL A 49 -4.48 3.09 -2.44
N TYR A 50 -5.37 2.29 -3.02
CA TYR A 50 -5.19 1.73 -4.36
C TYR A 50 -4.96 2.83 -5.41
N SER A 51 -5.81 3.86 -5.42
CA SER A 51 -5.69 5.00 -6.33
C SER A 51 -4.36 5.73 -6.16
N CYS A 52 -3.94 6.01 -4.91
CA CYS A 52 -2.68 6.70 -4.66
C CYS A 52 -1.46 5.90 -5.11
N VAL A 53 -1.42 4.60 -4.79
CA VAL A 53 -0.32 3.71 -5.20
C VAL A 53 -0.25 3.66 -6.71
N ARG A 54 -1.39 3.46 -7.37
CA ARG A 54 -1.49 3.36 -8.83
C ARG A 54 -1.03 4.63 -9.54
N ILE A 55 -1.50 5.80 -9.11
CA ILE A 55 -1.11 7.10 -9.70
C ILE A 55 0.41 7.27 -9.68
N LEU A 56 1.05 7.03 -8.53
CA LEU A 56 2.49 7.21 -8.40
C LEU A 56 3.28 6.14 -9.15
N ALA A 57 2.84 4.88 -9.09
CA ALA A 57 3.49 3.78 -9.76
C ALA A 57 3.44 3.93 -11.28
N GLU A 58 2.27 4.21 -11.85
CA GLU A 58 2.09 4.44 -13.29
C GLU A 58 2.84 5.69 -13.75
N ALA A 59 2.80 6.78 -12.97
CA ALA A 59 3.52 8.01 -13.31
C ALA A 59 5.03 7.76 -13.41
N VAL A 60 5.63 7.09 -12.42
CA VAL A 60 7.07 6.75 -12.46
C VAL A 60 7.37 5.77 -13.59
N ALA A 61 6.53 4.75 -13.79
CA ALA A 61 6.71 3.76 -14.84
C ALA A 61 6.67 4.36 -16.24
N SER A 62 5.85 5.39 -16.45
CA SER A 62 5.70 6.11 -17.73
C SER A 62 6.96 6.87 -18.17
N LEU A 63 7.89 7.14 -17.25
CA LEU A 63 9.15 7.81 -17.55
C LEU A 63 10.17 6.79 -18.06
N PRO A 64 10.61 6.87 -19.33
CA PRO A 64 11.58 5.93 -19.88
C PRO A 64 12.95 6.14 -19.25
N ILE A 65 13.64 5.03 -18.93
CA ILE A 65 15.04 5.06 -18.50
C ILE A 65 15.93 4.91 -19.73
N HIS A 66 16.69 5.96 -20.04
CA HIS A 66 17.70 5.92 -21.09
C HIS A 66 19.11 5.81 -20.50
N VAL A 67 19.97 5.03 -21.15
CA VAL A 67 21.40 4.96 -20.82
C VAL A 67 22.14 6.07 -21.54
N TYR A 68 23.01 6.77 -20.81
CA TYR A 68 23.87 7.82 -21.36
C TYR A 68 25.34 7.52 -21.10
N ARG A 69 26.21 7.98 -22.00
CA ARG A 69 27.67 8.00 -21.84
C ARG A 69 28.14 9.45 -21.79
N TYR A 70 29.07 9.72 -20.89
CA TYR A 70 29.75 11.02 -20.85
C TYR A 70 30.74 11.13 -22.01
N THR A 71 30.73 12.28 -22.66
CA THR A 71 31.66 12.65 -23.73
C THR A 71 32.36 13.96 -23.37
N ASP A 72 33.40 14.33 -24.11
CA ASP A 72 34.16 15.57 -23.86
C ASP A 72 33.28 16.83 -23.96
N THR A 73 32.16 16.76 -24.69
CA THR A 73 31.24 17.88 -24.91
C THR A 73 29.91 17.73 -24.17
N GLY A 74 29.71 16.68 -23.36
CA GLY A 74 28.48 16.49 -22.58
C GLY A 74 28.09 15.03 -22.37
N LYS A 75 26.86 14.68 -22.77
CA LYS A 75 26.30 13.33 -22.66
C LYS A 75 25.53 12.94 -23.91
N GLU A 76 25.68 11.69 -24.33
CA GLU A 76 24.95 11.12 -25.47
C GLU A 76 24.17 9.88 -25.04
N ARG A 77 23.04 9.61 -25.70
CA ARG A 77 22.25 8.39 -25.46
C ARG A 77 22.92 7.20 -26.11
N VAL A 78 22.96 6.07 -25.42
CA VAL A 78 23.65 4.86 -25.86
C VAL A 78 22.65 3.71 -25.93
N TYR A 79 22.24 3.37 -27.16
CA TYR A 79 21.23 2.34 -27.44
C TYR A 79 21.81 0.92 -27.50
N ASP A 80 23.09 0.81 -27.85
CA ASP A 80 23.83 -0.45 -27.99
C ASP A 80 24.36 -0.99 -26.65
N HIS A 81 24.18 -0.25 -25.56
CA HIS A 81 24.57 -0.71 -24.23
C HIS A 81 23.65 -1.85 -23.76
N PRO A 82 24.17 -2.98 -23.22
CA PRO A 82 23.34 -4.12 -22.79
C PRO A 82 22.22 -3.75 -21.80
N LEU A 83 22.49 -2.80 -20.89
CA LEU A 83 21.48 -2.32 -19.93
C LEU A 83 20.38 -1.46 -20.57
N TYR A 84 20.57 -0.93 -21.79
CA TYR A 84 19.55 -0.11 -22.43
C TYR A 84 18.27 -0.92 -22.61
N TYR A 85 18.37 -2.09 -23.26
CA TYR A 85 17.22 -2.98 -23.47
C TYR A 85 16.53 -3.36 -22.16
N LEU A 86 17.30 -3.75 -21.13
CA LEU A 86 16.75 -4.17 -19.85
C LEU A 86 16.02 -3.05 -19.09
N LEU A 87 16.59 -1.84 -19.10
CA LEU A 87 16.05 -0.70 -18.35
C LEU A 87 15.01 0.09 -19.15
N HIS A 88 15.01 0.00 -20.48
CA HIS A 88 14.09 0.75 -21.34
C HIS A 88 12.91 -0.11 -21.79
N ASP A 89 13.17 -1.32 -22.30
CA ASP A 89 12.19 -2.15 -23.03
C ASP A 89 11.67 -3.30 -22.18
N GLU A 90 12.55 -4.22 -21.79
CA GLU A 90 12.17 -5.51 -21.22
C GLU A 90 13.25 -6.04 -20.25
N PRO A 91 13.04 -5.95 -18.93
CA PRO A 91 14.01 -6.41 -17.92
C PRO A 91 14.07 -7.93 -17.79
N ASN A 92 13.01 -8.63 -18.21
CA ASN A 92 12.94 -10.08 -18.28
C ASN A 92 11.81 -10.52 -19.24
N PRO A 93 11.78 -11.78 -19.71
CA PRO A 93 10.81 -12.24 -20.70
C PRO A 93 9.32 -12.25 -20.26
N GLU A 94 9.02 -11.97 -18.99
CA GLU A 94 7.66 -12.05 -18.44
C GLU A 94 6.98 -10.67 -18.33
N MET A 95 7.75 -9.58 -18.41
CA MET A 95 7.21 -8.24 -18.19
C MET A 95 7.98 -7.15 -18.95
N THR A 96 7.27 -6.08 -19.31
CA THR A 96 7.90 -4.88 -19.87
C THR A 96 8.60 -4.07 -18.78
N SER A 97 9.49 -3.18 -19.20
CA SER A 97 10.18 -2.26 -18.28
C SER A 97 9.21 -1.31 -17.56
N PHE A 98 8.08 -0.98 -18.18
CA PHE A 98 6.99 -0.25 -17.53
C PHE A 98 6.46 -1.03 -16.32
N VAL A 99 6.03 -2.28 -16.52
CA VAL A 99 5.44 -3.13 -15.47
C VAL A 99 6.45 -3.38 -14.35
N PHE A 100 7.72 -3.57 -14.69
CA PHE A 100 8.79 -3.72 -13.71
C PHE A 100 8.93 -2.48 -12.81
N ARG A 101 9.02 -1.29 -13.41
CA ARG A 101 9.13 -0.03 -12.64
C ARG A 101 7.88 0.26 -11.82
N GLU A 102 6.70 -0.01 -12.39
CA GLU A 102 5.41 0.10 -11.69
C GLU A 102 5.39 -0.82 -10.46
N THR A 103 5.87 -2.05 -10.61
CA THR A 103 5.95 -3.04 -9.53
C THR A 103 6.92 -2.59 -8.44
N LEU A 104 8.13 -2.17 -8.80
CA LEU A 104 9.11 -1.66 -7.82
C LEU A 104 8.60 -0.40 -7.11
N MET A 105 7.93 0.51 -7.82
CA MET A 105 7.35 1.69 -7.19
C MET A 105 6.21 1.31 -6.23
N SER A 106 5.36 0.36 -6.63
CA SER A 106 4.33 -0.20 -5.74
C SER A 106 4.94 -0.85 -4.50
N HIS A 107 6.07 -1.55 -4.67
CA HIS A 107 6.82 -2.14 -3.57
C HIS A 107 7.29 -1.08 -2.56
N LEU A 108 7.86 0.04 -3.05
CA LEU A 108 8.23 1.18 -2.21
C LEU A 108 7.03 1.80 -1.48
N LEU A 109 5.88 1.94 -2.15
CA LEU A 109 4.72 2.63 -1.58
C LEU A 109 3.99 1.79 -0.53
N ILE A 110 4.03 0.46 -0.64
CA ILE A 110 3.35 -0.44 0.29
C ILE A 110 4.30 -0.89 1.41
N TRP A 111 5.48 -1.38 1.04
CA TRP A 111 6.46 -2.00 1.94
C TRP A 111 7.63 -1.06 2.30
N GLY A 112 7.77 0.07 1.63
CA GLY A 112 8.89 0.99 1.90
C GLY A 112 10.22 0.52 1.32
N ASN A 113 10.25 -0.62 0.62
CA ASN A 113 11.46 -1.21 0.05
C ASN A 113 11.12 -1.87 -1.28
N ALA A 114 11.99 -1.73 -2.27
CA ALA A 114 11.88 -2.45 -3.53
C ALA A 114 13.17 -3.21 -3.81
N TYR A 115 13.00 -4.46 -4.21
CA TYR A 115 14.09 -5.37 -4.47
C TYR A 115 13.93 -5.95 -5.87
N ALA A 116 15.05 -6.11 -6.57
CA ALA A 116 15.12 -6.93 -7.77
C ALA A 116 16.37 -7.81 -7.73
N GLN A 117 16.21 -9.07 -8.09
CA GLN A 117 17.31 -9.98 -8.35
C GLN A 117 17.99 -9.58 -9.64
N VAL A 118 19.32 -9.48 -9.61
CA VAL A 118 20.17 -9.21 -10.77
C VAL A 118 20.75 -10.53 -11.26
N ILE A 119 20.31 -11.00 -12.42
CA ILE A 119 20.85 -12.20 -13.05
C ILE A 119 22.01 -11.81 -13.94
N ARG A 120 23.15 -12.50 -13.80
CA ARG A 120 24.37 -12.24 -14.57
C ARG A 120 24.88 -13.49 -15.27
N ASP A 121 25.56 -13.30 -16.40
CA ASP A 121 26.34 -14.36 -17.02
C ASP A 121 27.71 -14.55 -16.33
N GLY A 122 28.46 -15.57 -16.75
CA GLY A 122 29.81 -15.85 -16.21
C GLY A 122 30.85 -14.76 -16.45
N SER A 123 30.56 -13.78 -17.32
CA SER A 123 31.41 -12.59 -17.54
C SER A 123 30.96 -11.38 -16.71
N GLY A 124 29.90 -11.52 -15.90
CA GLY A 124 29.36 -10.48 -15.05
C GLY A 124 28.37 -9.53 -15.74
N ARG A 125 28.02 -9.77 -17.02
CA ARG A 125 27.02 -8.96 -17.73
C ARG A 125 25.62 -9.26 -17.18
N VAL A 126 24.84 -8.22 -16.94
CA VAL A 126 23.45 -8.36 -16.47
C VAL A 126 22.59 -8.88 -17.63
N LEU A 127 21.90 -10.00 -17.39
CA LEU A 127 21.02 -10.66 -18.35
C LEU A 127 19.55 -10.32 -18.11
N SER A 128 19.14 -10.20 -16.85
CA SER A 128 17.75 -9.91 -16.49
C SER A 128 17.63 -9.36 -15.07
N LEU A 129 16.50 -8.70 -14.83
CA LEU A 129 16.09 -8.19 -13.53
C LEU A 129 14.71 -8.75 -13.19
N TYR A 130 14.59 -9.41 -12.04
CA TYR A 130 13.33 -9.96 -11.55
C TYR A 130 12.93 -9.32 -10.23
N PRO A 131 11.72 -8.76 -10.08
CA PRO A 131 11.25 -8.25 -8.80
C PRO A 131 11.32 -9.33 -7.72
N LEU A 132 11.73 -8.94 -6.51
CA LEU A 132 11.66 -9.76 -5.32
C LEU A 132 10.64 -9.14 -4.37
N LEU A 133 9.77 -9.98 -3.82
CA LEU A 133 8.72 -9.55 -2.90
C LEU A 133 9.34 -9.03 -1.58
N PRO A 134 9.04 -7.79 -1.15
CA PRO A 134 9.65 -7.21 0.05
C PRO A 134 9.29 -7.94 1.35
N ASP A 135 8.07 -8.48 1.46
CA ASP A 135 7.60 -9.25 2.64
C ASP A 135 8.34 -10.59 2.80
N LYS A 136 9.04 -11.04 1.76
CA LYS A 136 9.86 -12.26 1.77
C LYS A 136 11.36 -11.98 1.87
N MET A 137 11.75 -10.71 2.02
CA MET A 137 13.13 -10.28 2.06
C MET A 137 13.56 -9.86 3.47
N GLU A 138 14.70 -10.39 3.91
CA GLU A 138 15.40 -9.93 5.11
C GLU A 138 16.77 -9.37 4.73
N VAL A 139 17.12 -8.22 5.31
CA VAL A 139 18.43 -7.57 5.13
C VAL A 139 19.16 -7.60 6.47
N ASP A 140 20.42 -8.05 6.45
CA ASP A 140 21.26 -8.13 7.65
C ASP A 140 22.75 -8.02 7.31
N ARG A 141 23.62 -8.00 8.33
CA ARG A 141 25.08 -8.00 8.21
C ARG A 141 25.67 -9.26 8.81
N ASP A 142 26.69 -9.81 8.15
CA ASP A 142 27.45 -10.93 8.71
C ASP A 142 28.36 -10.48 9.87
N GLY A 143 29.04 -11.43 10.52
CA GLY A 143 29.97 -11.12 11.62
C GLY A 143 31.17 -10.23 11.25
N HIS A 144 31.32 -9.88 9.97
CA HIS A 144 32.33 -8.94 9.46
C HIS A 144 31.71 -7.61 9.00
N GLY A 145 30.43 -7.37 9.28
CA GLY A 145 29.70 -6.15 8.91
C GLY A 145 29.28 -6.11 7.43
N ARG A 146 29.45 -7.19 6.66
CA ARG A 146 29.08 -7.21 5.24
C ARG A 146 27.60 -7.49 5.10
N LEU A 147 26.92 -6.66 4.32
CA LEU A 147 25.51 -6.83 4.01
C LEU A 147 25.27 -8.17 3.30
N PHE A 148 24.14 -8.79 3.61
CA PHE A 148 23.59 -9.89 2.84
C PHE A 148 22.06 -9.82 2.87
N TYR A 149 21.47 -10.48 1.90
CA TYR A 149 20.03 -10.57 1.73
C TYR A 149 19.61 -12.02 1.91
N THR A 150 18.49 -12.25 2.59
CA THR A 150 17.88 -13.58 2.65
C THR A 150 16.48 -13.50 2.10
N TYR A 151 16.24 -14.19 0.99
CA TYR A 151 14.93 -14.29 0.37
C TYR A 151 14.27 -15.61 0.75
N THR A 152 13.04 -15.56 1.26
CA THR A 152 12.27 -16.76 1.60
C THR A 152 11.34 -17.12 0.44
N ARG A 153 11.73 -18.09 -0.38
CA ARG A 153 10.88 -18.59 -1.46
C ARG A 153 9.94 -19.68 -0.94
N ASN A 154 8.65 -19.40 -0.95
CA ASN A 154 7.58 -20.33 -0.58
C ASN A 154 6.47 -20.42 -1.63
N THR A 155 6.57 -19.69 -2.74
CA THR A 155 5.68 -19.78 -3.91
C THR A 155 6.49 -19.75 -5.20
N ASP A 156 5.83 -19.78 -6.36
CA ASP A 156 6.48 -19.83 -7.68
C ASP A 156 6.62 -18.47 -8.37
N GLU A 157 6.57 -17.38 -7.60
CA GLU A 157 6.59 -16.00 -8.10
C GLU A 157 7.92 -15.60 -8.76
N ASN A 158 9.02 -16.29 -8.41
CA ASN A 158 10.31 -16.08 -9.04
C ASN A 158 10.87 -17.43 -9.53
N PRO A 159 11.03 -17.60 -10.86
CA PRO A 159 11.48 -18.85 -11.47
C PRO A 159 13.00 -19.08 -11.34
N ASN A 160 13.78 -18.09 -10.91
CA ASN A 160 15.24 -18.16 -10.87
C ASN A 160 15.80 -18.88 -9.65
N PHE A 161 14.95 -19.35 -8.75
CA PHE A 161 15.33 -20.13 -7.58
C PHE A 161 14.88 -21.58 -7.77
N SER A 162 15.83 -22.51 -7.69
CA SER A 162 15.58 -23.94 -7.89
C SER A 162 14.86 -24.61 -6.73
N GLU A 163 15.04 -24.11 -5.50
CA GLU A 163 14.52 -24.74 -4.27
C GLU A 163 13.62 -23.77 -3.49
N TYR A 164 12.63 -24.33 -2.79
CA TYR A 164 11.89 -23.59 -1.77
C TYR A 164 12.71 -23.49 -0.48
N GLY A 165 12.52 -22.42 0.26
CA GLY A 165 13.20 -22.16 1.52
C GLY A 165 13.91 -20.81 1.53
N ARG A 166 14.88 -20.68 2.43
CA ARG A 166 15.65 -19.43 2.62
C ARG A 166 16.88 -19.46 1.73
N VAL A 167 16.95 -18.54 0.78
CA VAL A 167 18.08 -18.38 -0.14
C VAL A 167 18.86 -17.14 0.24
N ARG A 168 20.16 -17.30 0.48
CA ARG A 168 21.05 -16.17 0.77
C ARG A 168 21.58 -15.59 -0.54
N LEU A 169 21.35 -14.30 -0.73
CA LEU A 169 21.80 -13.53 -1.88
C LEU A 169 22.92 -12.57 -1.47
N LYS A 170 23.88 -12.36 -2.37
CA LYS A 170 24.95 -11.39 -2.17
C LYS A 170 24.45 -9.98 -2.49
N PRO A 171 25.08 -8.93 -1.94
CA PRO A 171 24.71 -7.55 -2.28
C PRO A 171 24.81 -7.20 -3.77
N GLU A 172 25.73 -7.83 -4.50
CA GLU A 172 25.93 -7.61 -5.94
C GLU A 172 24.83 -8.23 -6.83
N ASP A 173 24.05 -9.16 -6.26
CA ASP A 173 22.97 -9.89 -6.92
C ASP A 173 21.59 -9.29 -6.61
N VAL A 174 21.53 -8.23 -5.78
CA VAL A 174 20.28 -7.58 -5.37
C VAL A 174 20.36 -6.08 -5.62
N LEU A 175 19.50 -5.59 -6.52
CA LEU A 175 19.17 -4.18 -6.58
C LEU A 175 18.18 -3.89 -5.46
N HIS A 176 18.63 -3.18 -4.43
CA HIS A 176 17.77 -2.70 -3.35
C HIS A 176 17.60 -1.19 -3.43
N ILE A 177 16.36 -0.74 -3.50
CA ILE A 177 15.96 0.66 -3.38
C ILE A 177 15.25 0.81 -2.03
N PRO A 178 15.91 1.39 -1.01
CA PRO A 178 15.26 1.66 0.26
C PRO A 178 14.44 2.96 0.18
N GLY A 179 13.25 2.94 0.78
CA GLY A 179 12.43 4.12 1.01
C GLY A 179 12.92 4.94 2.21
N LEU A 180 12.04 5.80 2.73
CA LEU A 180 12.34 6.62 3.91
C LEU A 180 12.52 5.74 5.15
N GLY A 181 13.66 5.83 5.82
CA GLY A 181 14.00 5.13 7.06
C GLY A 181 15.05 5.90 7.87
N PHE A 182 15.33 5.48 9.10
CA PHE A 182 16.32 6.16 9.96
C PHE A 182 17.76 5.66 9.79
N ASP A 183 17.95 4.41 9.35
CA ASP A 183 19.28 3.80 9.19
C ASP A 183 19.83 3.87 7.76
N GLY A 184 18.99 4.30 6.81
CA GLY A 184 19.31 4.33 5.37
C GLY A 184 19.52 2.96 4.74
N LEU A 185 19.27 1.88 5.47
CA LEU A 185 19.44 0.50 5.01
C LEU A 185 18.11 -0.11 4.60
N VAL A 186 17.07 0.05 5.41
CA VAL A 186 15.72 -0.45 5.12
C VAL A 186 14.71 0.67 5.37
N GLY A 187 13.84 0.94 4.39
CA GLY A 187 12.77 1.90 4.52
C GLY A 187 11.62 1.38 5.40
N TYR A 188 10.89 2.29 6.03
CA TYR A 188 9.66 1.96 6.73
C TYR A 188 8.51 1.78 5.75
N SER A 189 7.70 0.74 5.94
CA SER A 189 6.45 0.58 5.20
C SER A 189 5.53 1.78 5.44
N PRO A 190 5.15 2.54 4.38
CA PRO A 190 4.22 3.66 4.52
C PRO A 190 2.88 3.21 5.10
N ILE A 191 2.38 2.04 4.67
CA ILE A 191 1.15 1.46 5.21
C ILE A 191 1.28 1.11 6.68
N ALA A 192 2.40 0.50 7.11
CA ALA A 192 2.62 0.19 8.52
C ALA A 192 2.67 1.47 9.38
N MET A 193 3.32 2.52 8.87
CA MET A 193 3.39 3.82 9.54
C MET A 193 2.01 4.50 9.63
N ALA A 194 1.16 4.32 8.62
CA ALA A 194 -0.19 4.88 8.55
C ALA A 194 -1.30 3.88 8.96
N LYS A 195 -0.95 2.78 9.64
CA LYS A 195 -1.91 1.69 9.92
C LYS A 195 -3.18 2.15 10.64
N ASN A 196 -3.10 3.19 11.45
CA ASN A 196 -4.26 3.71 12.18
C ASN A 196 -5.22 4.46 11.25
N ALA A 197 -4.70 5.26 10.31
CA ALA A 197 -5.50 5.96 9.31
C ALA A 197 -6.16 4.97 8.33
N VAL A 198 -5.38 4.01 7.81
CA VAL A 198 -5.89 2.95 6.94
C VAL A 198 -6.95 2.12 7.68
N GLY A 199 -6.67 1.72 8.92
CA GLY A 199 -7.62 0.97 9.74
C GLY A 199 -8.92 1.73 10.03
N MET A 200 -8.81 3.03 10.31
CA MET A 200 -9.99 3.90 10.48
C MET A 200 -10.81 3.99 9.19
N THR A 201 -10.15 4.11 8.04
CA THR A 201 -10.83 4.11 6.73
C THR A 201 -11.60 2.80 6.51
N ILE A 202 -10.97 1.65 6.75
CA ILE A 202 -11.63 0.33 6.65
C ILE A 202 -12.83 0.24 7.61
N ALA A 203 -12.67 0.67 8.86
CA ALA A 203 -13.76 0.65 9.84
C ALA A 203 -14.93 1.55 9.43
N CYS A 204 -14.63 2.72 8.87
CA CYS A 204 -15.61 3.65 8.35
C CYS A 204 -16.35 3.06 7.14
N GLU A 205 -15.64 2.40 6.23
CA GLU A 205 -16.24 1.70 5.08
C GLU A 205 -17.21 0.60 5.53
N GLU A 206 -16.79 -0.24 6.49
CA GLU A 206 -17.65 -1.30 7.03
C GLU A 206 -18.87 -0.76 7.77
N TYR A 207 -18.71 0.28 8.59
CA TYR A 207 -19.84 0.92 9.26
C TYR A 207 -20.84 1.45 8.23
N GLY A 208 -20.36 2.14 7.19
CA GLY A 208 -21.22 2.63 6.11
C GLY A 208 -21.92 1.49 5.37
N ALA A 209 -21.21 0.40 5.07
CA ALA A 209 -21.80 -0.78 4.43
C ALA A 209 -22.89 -1.41 5.31
N SER A 210 -22.61 -1.64 6.60
CA SER A 210 -23.59 -2.18 7.55
C SER A 210 -24.79 -1.26 7.75
N PHE A 211 -24.59 0.06 7.71
CA PHE A 211 -25.69 1.03 7.77
C PHE A 211 -26.67 0.85 6.60
N PHE A 212 -26.14 0.77 5.36
CA PHE A 212 -26.97 0.55 4.17
C PHE A 212 -27.56 -0.86 4.09
N GLU A 213 -26.83 -1.87 4.55
CA GLU A 213 -27.26 -3.27 4.56
C GLU A 213 -28.42 -3.49 5.54
N ASN A 214 -28.30 -2.98 6.77
CA ASN A 214 -29.29 -3.20 7.81
C ASN A 214 -30.52 -2.28 7.69
N GLY A 215 -30.47 -1.27 6.82
CA GLY A 215 -31.60 -0.34 6.60
C GLY A 215 -32.11 0.29 7.90
N ALA A 216 -31.23 0.50 8.87
CA ALA A 216 -31.60 0.68 10.27
C ALA A 216 -32.17 2.08 10.60
N THR A 217 -32.15 3.01 9.64
CA THR A 217 -32.96 4.23 9.70
C THR A 217 -34.31 3.98 9.04
N PRO A 218 -35.42 4.07 9.78
CA PRO A 218 -36.72 4.09 9.14
C PRO A 218 -36.76 5.30 8.21
N GLY A 219 -36.91 5.09 6.90
CA GLY A 219 -36.98 6.19 5.93
C GLY A 219 -38.14 7.16 6.22
N GLY A 220 -39.11 6.73 7.04
CA GLY A 220 -40.06 7.57 7.72
C GLY A 220 -40.90 6.79 8.73
N VAL A 221 -41.62 7.51 9.57
CA VAL A 221 -42.60 6.96 10.52
C VAL A 221 -44.00 7.18 9.96
N LEU A 222 -44.82 6.13 9.97
CA LEU A 222 -46.26 6.26 9.79
C LEU A 222 -46.90 6.51 11.16
N GLU A 223 -47.34 7.74 11.37
CA GLU A 223 -48.04 8.16 12.58
C GLU A 223 -49.54 8.02 12.38
N HIS A 224 -50.21 7.34 13.31
CA HIS A 224 -51.67 7.22 13.33
C HIS A 224 -52.22 7.88 14.59
N PRO A 225 -53.29 8.70 14.49
CA PRO A 225 -53.79 9.52 15.62
C PRO A 225 -54.47 8.72 16.75
N GLY A 226 -54.78 7.44 16.52
CA GLY A 226 -55.36 6.54 17.52
C GLY A 226 -54.65 5.18 17.60
N VAL A 227 -55.25 4.20 18.29
CA VAL A 227 -54.67 2.85 18.44
C VAL A 227 -54.85 2.04 17.15
N LEU A 228 -53.74 1.63 16.52
CA LEU A 228 -53.78 0.66 15.43
C LEU A 228 -54.19 -0.72 15.96
N LYS A 229 -55.21 -1.32 15.36
CA LYS A 229 -55.64 -2.68 15.70
C LYS A 229 -54.70 -3.76 15.15
N ASP A 230 -54.04 -3.49 14.01
CA ASP A 230 -53.12 -4.44 13.37
C ASP A 230 -51.93 -3.72 12.71
N PRO A 231 -50.87 -3.41 13.49
CA PRO A 231 -49.67 -2.74 12.99
C PRO A 231 -48.90 -3.55 11.94
N ALA A 232 -48.94 -4.88 12.04
CA ALA A 232 -48.17 -5.76 11.15
C ALA A 232 -48.69 -5.68 9.71
N LYS A 233 -50.02 -5.72 9.55
CA LYS A 233 -50.68 -5.63 8.25
C LYS A 233 -50.44 -4.29 7.55
N VAL A 234 -50.42 -3.19 8.30
CA VAL A 234 -50.14 -1.85 7.74
C VAL A 234 -48.70 -1.76 7.25
N ARG A 235 -47.74 -2.31 8.01
CA ARG A 235 -46.34 -2.38 7.60
C ARG A 235 -46.16 -3.22 6.33
N GLU A 236 -46.79 -4.39 6.24
CA GLU A 236 -46.71 -5.26 5.06
C GLU A 236 -47.33 -4.62 3.82
N SER A 237 -48.49 -3.98 3.96
CA SER A 237 -49.13 -3.22 2.88
C SER A 237 -48.20 -2.11 2.37
N TRP A 238 -47.63 -1.32 3.27
CA TRP A 238 -46.68 -0.26 2.92
C TRP A 238 -45.45 -0.81 2.17
N HIS A 239 -44.83 -1.87 2.69
CA HIS A 239 -43.68 -2.50 2.04
C HIS A 239 -44.02 -3.10 0.67
N SER A 240 -45.21 -3.66 0.49
CA SER A 240 -45.62 -4.24 -0.80
C SER A 240 -45.76 -3.20 -1.90
N VAL A 241 -46.24 -2.00 -1.56
CA VAL A 241 -46.54 -0.94 -2.52
C VAL A 241 -45.32 -0.06 -2.78
N TYR A 242 -44.55 0.26 -1.73
CA TYR A 242 -43.48 1.27 -1.76
C TYR A 242 -42.08 0.70 -1.46
N GLY A 243 -41.96 -0.57 -1.06
CA GLY A 243 -40.68 -1.20 -0.75
C GLY A 243 -39.91 -1.66 -2.00
N GLY A 244 -38.59 -1.53 -1.96
CA GLY A 244 -37.69 -1.95 -3.05
C GLY A 244 -37.55 -0.92 -4.18
N SER A 245 -36.45 -1.01 -4.92
CA SER A 245 -36.06 -0.04 -5.95
C SER A 245 -37.08 0.12 -7.09
N LYS A 246 -37.84 -0.93 -7.41
CA LYS A 246 -38.87 -0.92 -8.46
C LYS A 246 -40.11 -0.09 -8.11
N ASN A 247 -40.31 0.22 -6.83
CA ASN A 247 -41.49 0.93 -6.33
C ASN A 247 -41.19 2.40 -5.98
N ALA A 248 -39.97 2.87 -6.25
CA ALA A 248 -39.55 4.25 -6.02
C ALA A 248 -40.37 5.24 -6.88
N GLY A 249 -40.80 6.35 -6.27
CA GLY A 249 -41.52 7.43 -6.96
C GLY A 249 -43.04 7.26 -7.09
N LYS A 250 -43.64 6.20 -6.52
CA LYS A 250 -45.10 6.08 -6.45
C LYS A 250 -45.71 7.11 -5.50
N VAL A 251 -46.87 7.64 -5.87
CA VAL A 251 -47.64 8.58 -5.03
C VAL A 251 -48.20 7.83 -3.82
N ALA A 252 -47.89 8.29 -2.61
CA ALA A 252 -48.39 7.71 -1.38
C ALA A 252 -49.81 8.20 -1.07
N VAL A 253 -50.74 7.27 -0.84
CA VAL A 253 -52.09 7.55 -0.35
C VAL A 253 -52.21 6.96 1.05
N LEU A 254 -52.63 7.79 2.01
CA LEU A 254 -52.75 7.43 3.42
C LEU A 254 -54.22 7.52 3.85
N GLU A 255 -54.71 6.50 4.55
CA GLU A 255 -56.09 6.41 5.03
C GLU A 255 -56.23 6.88 6.49
N GLU A 256 -57.46 7.19 6.92
CA GLU A 256 -57.83 7.45 8.32
C GLU A 256 -56.99 8.51 9.06
N GLY A 257 -56.44 9.49 8.35
CA GLY A 257 -55.64 10.56 8.95
C GLY A 257 -54.20 10.16 9.31
N MET A 258 -53.72 9.01 8.81
CA MET A 258 -52.30 8.66 8.91
C MET A 258 -51.42 9.72 8.27
N LYS A 259 -50.28 10.00 8.91
CA LYS A 259 -49.27 10.93 8.40
C LYS A 259 -47.95 10.19 8.22
N TYR A 260 -47.36 10.35 7.04
CA TYR A 260 -45.99 9.93 6.81
C TYR A 260 -45.06 11.07 7.21
N GLN A 261 -44.29 10.86 8.28
CA GLN A 261 -43.20 11.74 8.64
C GLN A 261 -41.91 11.16 8.08
N GLN A 262 -41.34 11.82 7.08
CA GLN A 262 -40.02 11.44 6.58
C GLN A 262 -38.98 11.71 7.68
N ILE A 263 -38.24 10.68 8.08
CA ILE A 263 -37.06 10.88 8.93
C ILE A 263 -35.95 11.29 7.98
N GLY A 264 -35.51 12.55 8.07
CA GLY A 264 -34.34 13.03 7.35
C GLY A 264 -33.07 12.35 7.85
N ILE A 265 -31.97 12.49 7.10
CA ILE A 265 -30.64 12.00 7.50
C ILE A 265 -30.29 12.62 8.88
N PRO A 266 -30.16 11.82 9.95
CA PRO A 266 -29.69 12.29 11.25
C PRO A 266 -28.39 13.09 11.12
N PRO A 267 -28.20 14.18 11.90
CA PRO A 267 -26.97 14.98 11.86
C PRO A 267 -25.67 14.16 12.01
N GLU A 268 -25.70 13.07 12.77
CA GLU A 268 -24.58 12.14 12.95
C GLU A 268 -24.20 11.42 11.64
N GLU A 269 -25.17 11.10 10.79
CA GLU A 269 -24.95 10.47 9.48
C GLU A 269 -24.41 11.48 8.45
N ALA A 270 -24.84 12.74 8.53
CA ALA A 270 -24.24 13.80 7.72
C ALA A 270 -22.75 14.01 8.11
N GLN A 271 -22.45 13.99 9.41
CA GLN A 271 -21.08 14.08 9.91
C GLN A 271 -20.23 12.85 9.54
N PHE A 272 -20.84 11.68 9.38
CA PHE A 272 -20.17 10.47 8.89
C PHE A 272 -19.65 10.63 7.45
N LEU A 273 -20.40 11.28 6.55
CA LEU A 273 -19.94 11.57 5.19
C LEU A 273 -18.71 12.49 5.19
N GLU A 274 -18.70 13.52 6.04
CA GLU A 274 -17.54 14.40 6.21
C GLU A 274 -16.32 13.62 6.74
N THR A 275 -16.56 12.70 7.68
CA THR A 275 -15.50 11.80 8.20
C THR A 275 -14.89 10.97 7.07
N ARG A 276 -15.70 10.39 6.18
CA ARG A 276 -15.19 9.63 5.03
C ARG A 276 -14.36 10.48 4.09
N LYS A 277 -14.77 11.72 3.82
CA LYS A 277 -13.99 12.64 2.98
C LYS A 277 -12.64 12.97 3.62
N PHE A 278 -12.62 13.23 4.92
CA PHE A 278 -11.37 13.49 5.65
C PHE A 278 -10.42 12.27 5.65
N GLN A 279 -10.96 11.04 5.70
CA GLN A 279 -10.13 9.83 5.60
C GLN A 279 -9.41 9.73 4.24
N ILE A 280 -10.06 10.12 3.14
CA ILE A 280 -9.40 10.18 1.82
C ILE A 280 -8.23 11.17 1.86
N ASP A 281 -8.43 12.35 2.44
CA ASP A 281 -7.37 13.36 2.58
C ASP A 281 -6.18 12.86 3.43
N GLU A 282 -6.46 12.07 4.48
CA GLU A 282 -5.43 11.49 5.34
C GLU A 282 -4.59 10.44 4.60
N ILE A 283 -5.23 9.58 3.80
CA ILE A 283 -4.53 8.64 2.91
C ILE A 283 -3.74 9.38 1.82
N ALA A 284 -4.34 10.39 1.18
CA ALA A 284 -3.67 11.16 0.14
C ALA A 284 -2.42 11.89 0.68
N ARG A 285 -2.48 12.38 1.93
CA ARG A 285 -1.36 13.01 2.63
C ARG A 285 -0.18 12.05 2.83
N LEU A 286 -0.44 10.77 3.15
CA LEU A 286 0.61 9.75 3.27
C LEU A 286 1.46 9.68 2.00
N TYR A 287 0.80 9.72 0.84
CA TYR A 287 1.44 9.60 -0.47
C TYR A 287 1.83 10.94 -1.08
N ARG A 288 1.55 12.06 -0.40
CA ARG A 288 1.77 13.43 -0.90
C ARG A 288 1.06 13.69 -2.23
N ILE A 289 -0.11 13.08 -2.43
CA ILE A 289 -0.94 13.28 -3.61
C ILE A 289 -2.01 14.32 -3.26
N PRO A 290 -2.27 15.32 -4.12
CA PRO A 290 -3.42 16.20 -3.97
C PRO A 290 -4.74 15.41 -3.92
N PRO A 291 -5.65 15.64 -2.96
CA PRO A 291 -6.85 14.82 -2.81
C PRO A 291 -7.72 14.70 -4.06
N HIS A 292 -7.83 15.77 -4.86
CA HIS A 292 -8.60 15.78 -6.11
C HIS A 292 -8.07 14.81 -7.19
N MET A 293 -6.85 14.28 -7.04
CA MET A 293 -6.33 13.23 -7.92
C MET A 293 -6.74 11.82 -7.45
N ALA A 294 -7.03 11.65 -6.16
CA ALA A 294 -7.37 10.36 -5.56
C ALA A 294 -8.89 10.07 -5.56
N GLY A 295 -9.72 11.11 -5.75
CA GLY A 295 -11.19 11.04 -5.77
C GLY A 295 -11.84 12.26 -5.13
#